data_AF-A0A6B3VZM2-F1
#
_entry.id   AF-A0A6B3VZM2-F1
#
_cell.length_a   1.000
_cell.length_b   1.000
_cell.length_c   1.000
_cell.angle_alpha   90.00
_cell.angle_beta   90.00
_cell.angle_gamma   90.00
#
_symmetry.space_group_name_H-M   'P 1'
#
loop_
_entity.id
_entity.type
_entity.pdbx_description
1 polymer ?
#
loop_
_entity_poly.entity_id
_entity_poly.type
_entity_poly.pdbx_seq_one_letter_code
_entity_poly.pdbx_strand_id
1 'polypeptide(L)'
;MRQKPVPHIALPAALIGATLCAGQALAQLPEDDQAILEAFFIAANGENWRRNDGWLEPGSDACDWYGVDCQSPLSTDPDFVGTLDLSGNSLSGTLDTRIFEIVHERLDLSDNALGGTLDHQPASPGEVDLSNNSFEGSLPSETSDETSDSNWYLDLSGNDFEGEVPESWEGRIWLSLANNRLEGLPLSAFEYAGGSFGRFLDLSDNQFSGTIPTDIMESDFAMHNGGSRWGGGINLCWNDWSLPESAEFHEWLENHHVGGEYERCLSGNRQPIDLTISGSWYHPDRSGEGNAVQVLDNGMVLNYFFTFDEDGKQQWLVGIDPAAENSVSWRELLRTRGRFDSGLLAPEEDAIEVRGSFRIDRLDNDRVLAERVYIDETSLPCLAVYPPPVGCSGSSLSDRREYQRLSSLAGTSCANQSTHQEYSGAWYNPERSGEGFILEVLSDDRAVIYWFTYTPDDSGQQAWIVGVGAFDESGIVIGTPPPGGAVAALDFAAMVQPLGTAFGPDFDSSEIDYLDWGSLRLAFHEDGSARVSWDSELDEYGAGEYALERLARPKLAECD
;
A
#
# COMPACT_ATOMS: atom_id res chain seq x y z
N MET A 1 34.46 -16.95 90.98
CA MET A 1 35.78 -16.30 90.79
C MET A 1 35.60 -15.13 89.84
N ARG A 2 36.35 -14.07 90.08
CA ARG A 2 36.15 -12.68 89.62
C ARG A 2 36.02 -12.52 88.11
N GLN A 3 35.12 -11.63 87.68
CA GLN A 3 35.48 -10.49 86.82
C GLN A 3 34.47 -9.33 87.01
N LYS A 4 35.01 -8.12 86.93
CA LYS A 4 34.46 -6.81 87.32
C LYS A 4 33.49 -6.22 86.27
N PRO A 5 32.65 -5.22 86.62
CA PRO A 5 31.71 -4.56 85.71
C PRO A 5 32.36 -3.42 84.90
N VAL A 6 31.83 -3.15 83.70
CA VAL A 6 32.15 -2.02 82.80
C VAL A 6 30.84 -1.53 82.14
N PRO A 7 30.64 -0.22 81.89
CA PRO A 7 29.42 0.49 82.24
C PRO A 7 28.45 0.80 81.09
N HIS A 8 27.25 1.24 81.48
CA HIS A 8 26.21 1.84 80.64
C HIS A 8 26.73 3.05 79.85
N ILE A 9 26.51 3.02 78.53
CA ILE A 9 26.52 4.20 77.66
C ILE A 9 25.12 4.28 77.04
N ALA A 10 24.50 5.45 77.18
CA ALA A 10 23.16 5.78 76.70
C ALA A 10 23.10 5.87 75.17
N LEU A 11 21.99 5.40 74.59
CA LEU A 11 21.67 5.55 73.17
C LEU A 11 21.58 7.04 72.77
N PRO A 12 22.14 7.44 71.62
CA PRO A 12 21.62 8.57 70.88
C PRO A 12 20.42 8.14 70.03
N ALA A 13 19.39 8.98 70.01
CA ALA A 13 18.21 8.84 69.18
C ALA A 13 18.60 8.73 67.69
N ALA A 14 18.05 7.73 67.01
CA ALA A 14 18.16 7.60 65.56
C ALA A 14 17.47 8.82 64.91
N LEU A 15 18.26 9.62 64.19
CA LEU A 15 17.72 10.55 63.21
C LEU A 15 16.95 9.71 62.19
N ILE A 16 15.67 10.01 62.03
CA ILE A 16 14.88 9.58 60.87
C ILE A 16 15.52 10.31 59.67
N GLY A 17 16.46 9.64 59.00
CA GLY A 17 16.89 10.05 57.68
C GLY A 17 15.68 9.93 56.77
N ALA A 18 15.19 11.06 56.26
CA ALA A 18 14.32 11.07 55.11
C ALA A 18 15.06 10.33 53.99
N THR A 19 14.62 9.12 53.69
CA THR A 19 14.99 8.45 52.45
C THR A 19 14.37 9.31 51.36
N LEU A 20 15.19 10.17 50.75
CA LEU A 20 14.87 10.69 49.42
C LEU A 20 14.60 9.45 48.57
N CYS A 21 13.36 9.27 48.14
CA CYS A 21 13.13 8.53 46.92
C CYS A 21 13.98 9.26 45.88
N ALA A 22 15.11 8.69 45.49
CA ALA A 22 15.59 8.92 44.15
C ALA A 22 14.46 8.39 43.26
N GLY A 23 13.58 9.29 42.82
CA GLY A 23 12.76 9.00 41.66
C GLY A 23 13.75 8.56 40.59
N GLN A 24 13.48 7.42 39.97
CA GLN A 24 14.14 7.11 38.71
C GLN A 24 13.94 8.35 37.85
N ALA A 25 15.03 9.02 37.45
CA ALA A 25 14.93 9.99 36.39
C ALA A 25 14.32 9.21 35.22
N LEU A 26 13.23 9.74 34.66
CA LEU A 26 12.74 9.25 33.38
C LEU A 26 13.93 9.37 32.42
N ALA A 27 14.22 8.31 31.68
CA ALA A 27 15.27 8.33 30.66
C ALA A 27 14.93 9.45 29.68
N GLN A 28 15.92 10.29 29.33
CA GLN A 28 15.75 11.45 28.46
C GLN A 28 16.82 11.33 27.38
N LEU A 29 16.42 11.59 26.13
CA LEU A 29 17.36 11.63 25.02
C LEU A 29 18.53 12.59 25.29
N PRO A 30 19.75 12.28 24.82
CA PRO A 30 20.87 13.22 24.87
C PRO A 30 20.50 14.58 24.26
N GLU A 31 20.95 15.69 24.89
CA GLU A 31 20.62 17.06 24.43
C GLU A 31 21.00 17.29 22.95
N ASP A 32 22.10 16.66 22.48
CA ASP A 32 22.55 16.77 21.10
C ASP A 32 21.61 16.06 20.11
N ASP A 33 21.07 14.88 20.48
CA ASP A 33 20.13 14.11 19.65
C ASP A 33 18.78 14.81 19.56
N GLN A 34 18.28 15.32 20.70
CA GLN A 34 17.09 16.16 20.72
C GLN A 34 17.27 17.39 19.83
N ALA A 35 18.42 18.07 19.88
CA ALA A 35 18.68 19.24 19.03
C ALA A 35 18.67 18.91 17.53
N ILE A 36 19.05 17.69 17.14
CA ILE A 36 18.95 17.21 15.75
C ILE A 36 17.48 17.03 15.36
N LEU A 37 16.65 16.41 16.21
CA LEU A 37 15.20 16.31 15.97
C LEU A 37 14.55 17.70 15.86
N GLU A 38 14.89 18.64 16.74
CA GLU A 38 14.36 20.01 16.70
C GLU A 38 14.76 20.73 15.39
N ALA A 39 16.01 20.57 14.95
CA ALA A 39 16.48 21.13 13.69
C ALA A 39 15.75 20.51 12.49
N PHE A 40 15.54 19.19 12.51
CA PHE A 40 14.77 18.47 11.51
C PHE A 40 13.32 18.98 11.45
N PHE A 41 12.65 19.13 12.58
CA PHE A 41 11.29 19.69 12.66
C PHE A 41 11.19 21.05 11.96
N ILE A 42 12.15 21.94 12.20
CA ILE A 42 12.18 23.26 11.58
C ILE A 42 12.44 23.15 10.07
N ALA A 43 13.40 22.33 9.64
CA ALA A 43 13.78 22.16 8.25
C ALA A 43 12.68 21.50 7.39
N ALA A 44 11.92 20.57 7.98
CA ALA A 44 10.84 19.84 7.36
C ALA A 44 9.46 20.52 7.53
N ASN A 45 9.43 21.80 7.91
CA ASN A 45 8.22 22.62 8.02
C ASN A 45 7.19 22.07 9.04
N GLY A 46 7.70 21.67 10.20
CA GLY A 46 7.00 21.01 11.31
C GLY A 46 5.67 21.59 11.76
N GLU A 47 5.53 22.93 11.69
CA GLU A 47 4.29 23.61 12.08
C GLU A 47 3.10 23.27 11.16
N ASN A 48 3.34 22.72 9.96
CA ASN A 48 2.32 22.41 8.96
C ASN A 48 2.09 20.90 8.74
N TRP A 49 2.71 20.05 9.55
CA TRP A 49 2.48 18.60 9.49
C TRP A 49 1.03 18.27 9.84
N ARG A 50 0.52 17.12 9.36
CA ARG A 50 -0.84 16.66 9.74
C ARG A 50 -0.92 16.38 11.24
N ARG A 51 0.16 15.83 11.80
CA ARG A 51 0.35 15.54 13.21
C ARG A 51 1.76 15.92 13.64
N ASN A 52 1.85 16.71 14.70
CA ASN A 52 3.11 17.16 15.30
C ASN A 52 3.00 17.21 16.84
N ASP A 53 2.18 16.33 17.41
CA ASP A 53 1.90 16.32 18.85
C ASP A 53 3.21 16.25 19.66
N GLY A 54 3.39 17.13 20.65
CA GLY A 54 4.56 17.19 21.54
C GLY A 54 5.79 17.92 20.98
N TRP A 55 5.95 18.00 19.66
CA TRP A 55 7.13 18.61 19.03
C TRP A 55 7.32 20.08 19.44
N LEU A 56 8.51 20.41 19.96
CA LEU A 56 8.87 21.74 20.48
C LEU A 56 7.99 22.25 21.63
N GLU A 57 7.13 21.42 22.23
CA GLU A 57 6.33 21.83 23.38
C GLU A 57 7.21 22.01 24.63
N PRO A 58 7.12 23.14 25.35
CA PRO A 58 7.97 23.39 26.51
C PRO A 58 7.83 22.33 27.60
N GLY A 59 8.92 21.60 27.86
CA GLY A 59 8.98 20.57 28.89
C GLY A 59 8.40 19.21 28.49
N SER A 60 8.07 19.02 27.20
CA SER A 60 7.82 17.71 26.61
C SER A 60 9.12 16.93 26.44
N ASP A 61 9.07 15.63 26.67
CA ASP A 61 10.16 14.70 26.38
C ASP A 61 10.13 14.32 24.89
N ALA A 62 11.28 14.31 24.22
CA ALA A 62 11.33 13.97 22.79
C ALA A 62 10.89 12.53 22.50
N CYS A 63 10.97 11.64 23.48
CA CYS A 63 10.42 10.28 23.37
C CYS A 63 8.89 10.20 23.46
N ASP A 64 8.21 11.29 23.85
CA ASP A 64 6.75 11.41 23.83
C ASP A 64 6.25 12.11 22.56
N TRP A 65 7.15 12.55 21.67
CA TRP A 65 6.77 13.25 20.43
C TRP A 65 6.14 12.29 19.44
N TYR A 66 5.14 12.79 18.70
CA TYR A 66 4.50 12.01 17.65
C TYR A 66 5.54 11.44 16.67
N GLY A 67 5.51 10.13 16.46
CA GLY A 67 6.39 9.42 15.54
C GLY A 67 7.75 9.02 16.11
N VAL A 68 8.11 9.45 17.32
CA VAL A 68 9.39 9.10 17.96
C VAL A 68 9.20 7.92 18.91
N ASP A 69 9.97 6.85 18.71
CA ASP A 69 10.08 5.75 19.68
C ASP A 69 11.54 5.57 20.12
N CYS A 70 11.79 5.80 21.41
CA CYS A 70 13.10 5.64 22.04
C CYS A 70 13.32 4.23 22.60
N GLN A 71 12.46 3.26 22.29
CA GLN A 71 12.61 1.88 22.74
C GLN A 71 13.27 1.05 21.65
N SER A 72 14.03 0.04 22.10
CA SER A 72 14.57 -1.00 21.24
C SER A 72 14.48 -2.33 21.97
N PRO A 73 13.93 -3.38 21.35
CA PRO A 73 14.00 -4.74 21.90
C PRO A 73 15.43 -5.31 21.85
N LEU A 74 16.34 -4.68 21.10
CA LEU A 74 17.72 -5.11 20.85
C LEU A 74 18.75 -4.38 21.71
N SER A 75 18.38 -3.28 22.35
CA SER A 75 19.25 -2.50 23.24
C SER A 75 18.66 -2.33 24.63
N THR A 76 19.53 -2.34 25.64
CA THR A 76 19.17 -1.96 27.02
C THR A 76 19.52 -0.51 27.34
N ASP A 77 20.05 0.22 26.36
CA ASP A 77 20.35 1.64 26.46
C ASP A 77 19.04 2.42 26.26
N PRO A 78 18.53 3.14 27.27
CA PRO A 78 17.23 3.82 27.15
C PRO A 78 17.33 5.18 26.45
N ASP A 79 18.51 5.60 26.00
CA ASP A 79 18.82 6.98 25.62
C ASP A 79 19.19 7.13 24.12
N PHE A 80 18.43 6.52 23.20
CA PHE A 80 18.58 6.74 21.75
C PHE A 80 17.23 6.64 21.00
N VAL A 81 17.16 7.17 19.78
CA VAL A 81 15.98 7.04 18.92
C VAL A 81 16.03 5.70 18.20
N GLY A 82 15.19 4.76 18.61
CA GLY A 82 15.04 3.47 17.94
C GLY A 82 14.35 3.65 16.59
N THR A 83 13.14 4.20 16.63
CA THR A 83 12.31 4.43 15.44
C THR A 83 11.88 5.89 15.32
N LEU A 84 11.90 6.42 14.10
CA LEU A 84 11.24 7.66 13.71
C LEU A 84 10.30 7.37 12.53
N ASP A 85 8.99 7.36 12.77
CA ASP A 85 7.96 7.19 11.74
C ASP A 85 7.11 8.45 11.61
N LEU A 86 7.31 9.15 10.49
CA LEU A 86 6.57 10.33 10.09
C LEU A 86 6.04 10.18 8.66
N SER A 87 5.79 8.94 8.24
CA SER A 87 5.21 8.60 6.93
C SER A 87 3.86 9.31 6.72
N GLY A 88 3.57 9.72 5.48
CA GLY A 88 2.26 10.26 5.12
C GLY A 88 1.84 11.54 5.87
N ASN A 89 2.77 12.29 6.46
CA ASN A 89 2.49 13.35 7.42
C ASN A 89 2.61 14.78 6.83
N SER A 90 2.75 14.88 5.51
CA SER A 90 2.87 16.15 4.75
C SER A 90 4.09 16.99 5.12
N LEU A 91 5.20 16.33 5.47
CA LEU A 91 6.52 16.98 5.64
C LEU A 91 6.93 17.65 4.33
N SER A 92 7.61 18.80 4.40
CA SER A 92 8.08 19.52 3.22
C SER A 92 9.33 20.31 3.52
N GLY A 93 10.20 20.57 2.54
CA GLY A 93 11.47 21.25 2.77
C GLY A 93 12.64 20.30 2.51
N THR A 94 13.74 20.44 3.26
CA THR A 94 14.95 19.63 3.08
C THR A 94 15.19 18.68 4.24
N LEU A 95 15.80 17.53 3.97
CA LEU A 95 16.23 16.58 5.00
C LEU A 95 17.61 16.97 5.54
N ASP A 96 17.70 17.23 6.85
CA ASP A 96 18.99 17.29 7.54
C ASP A 96 19.49 15.86 7.77
N THR A 97 20.48 15.42 6.99
CA THR A 97 20.96 14.03 6.98
C THR A 97 21.61 13.58 8.29
N ARG A 98 21.87 14.50 9.24
CA ARG A 98 22.26 14.13 10.61
C ARG A 98 21.22 13.26 11.31
N ILE A 99 19.98 13.25 10.83
CA ILE A 99 18.95 12.33 11.32
C ILE A 99 19.38 10.85 11.20
N PHE A 100 20.18 10.51 10.18
CA PHE A 100 20.69 9.15 10.00
C PHE A 100 21.63 8.74 11.13
N GLU A 101 22.27 9.70 11.82
CA GLU A 101 23.22 9.42 12.90
C GLU A 101 22.53 9.10 14.22
N ILE A 102 21.29 9.56 14.42
CA ILE A 102 20.58 9.42 15.71
C ILE A 102 19.51 8.33 15.70
N VAL A 103 18.98 7.98 14.53
CA VAL A 103 18.00 6.90 14.36
C VAL A 103 18.74 5.60 14.11
N HIS A 104 18.47 4.57 14.92
CA HIS A 104 19.27 3.35 14.93
C HIS A 104 18.58 2.16 14.26
N GLU A 105 17.26 1.99 14.44
CA GLU A 105 16.53 0.84 13.91
C GLU A 105 15.80 1.20 12.62
N ARG A 106 14.86 2.14 12.68
CA ARG A 106 13.97 2.46 11.57
C ARG A 106 13.74 3.96 11.40
N LEU A 107 14.00 4.45 10.20
CA LEU A 107 13.59 5.79 9.76
C LEU A 107 12.60 5.67 8.62
N ASP A 108 11.36 6.07 8.87
CA ASP A 108 10.31 6.13 7.85
C ASP A 108 9.82 7.57 7.67
N LEU A 109 10.19 8.15 6.53
CA LEU A 109 9.75 9.47 6.08
C LEU A 109 9.01 9.37 4.74
N SER A 110 8.46 8.20 4.40
CA SER A 110 7.82 7.97 3.11
C SER A 110 6.57 8.83 2.90
N ASP A 111 6.13 8.97 1.66
CA ASP A 111 4.83 9.58 1.31
C ASP A 111 4.67 11.02 1.86
N ASN A 112 5.74 11.80 1.69
CA ASN A 112 5.84 13.20 2.09
C ASN A 112 6.22 14.08 0.89
N ALA A 113 6.57 15.34 1.12
CA ALA A 113 7.03 16.29 0.11
C ALA A 113 8.42 16.86 0.45
N LEU A 114 9.28 16.06 1.10
CA LEU A 114 10.68 16.42 1.33
C LEU A 114 11.42 16.45 -0.01
N GLY A 115 12.40 17.33 -0.16
CA GLY A 115 13.19 17.42 -1.38
C GLY A 115 14.60 17.97 -1.14
N GLY A 116 15.21 18.43 -2.22
CA GLY A 116 16.64 18.76 -2.24
C GLY A 116 17.52 17.53 -2.39
N THR A 117 18.82 17.68 -2.17
CA THR A 117 19.81 16.60 -2.34
C THR A 117 20.03 15.82 -1.05
N LEU A 118 20.44 14.56 -1.17
CA LEU A 118 21.01 13.81 -0.05
C LEU A 118 22.54 14.01 -0.04
N ASP A 119 23.06 14.63 1.01
CA ASP A 119 24.50 14.91 1.13
C ASP A 119 25.32 13.67 1.58
N HIS A 120 24.65 12.70 2.21
CA HIS A 120 25.25 11.49 2.79
C HIS A 120 24.37 10.26 2.57
N GLN A 121 24.97 9.07 2.45
CA GLN A 121 24.20 7.83 2.34
C GLN A 121 23.54 7.52 3.70
N PRO A 122 22.31 6.99 3.72
CA PRO A 122 21.71 6.44 4.93
C PRO A 122 22.43 5.14 5.30
N ALA A 123 23.42 5.24 6.17
CA ALA A 123 24.29 4.13 6.55
C ALA A 123 23.91 3.48 7.90
N SER A 124 23.44 4.26 8.88
CA SER A 124 23.28 3.80 10.27
C SER A 124 21.93 3.14 10.59
N PRO A 125 20.76 3.72 10.26
CA PRO A 125 19.49 3.07 10.59
C PRO A 125 19.42 1.75 9.83
N GLY A 126 19.04 0.67 10.51
CA GLY A 126 18.90 -0.65 9.88
C GLY A 126 17.95 -0.62 8.68
N GLU A 127 16.90 0.19 8.80
CA GLU A 127 15.87 0.40 7.80
C GLU A 127 15.66 1.89 7.53
N VAL A 128 15.65 2.25 6.25
CA VAL A 128 15.36 3.61 5.81
C VAL A 128 14.36 3.57 4.66
N ASP A 129 13.23 4.24 4.84
CA ASP A 129 12.24 4.50 3.79
C ASP A 129 12.12 6.01 3.57
N LEU A 130 12.62 6.48 2.42
CA LEU A 130 12.48 7.86 1.95
C LEU A 130 11.66 7.91 0.65
N SER A 131 10.90 6.86 0.38
CA SER A 131 10.18 6.71 -0.89
C SER A 131 9.03 7.72 -1.01
N ASN A 132 8.60 8.00 -2.25
CA ASN A 132 7.52 8.96 -2.55
C ASN A 132 7.76 10.33 -1.89
N ASN A 133 8.88 10.94 -2.23
CA ASN A 133 9.22 12.31 -1.86
C ASN A 133 9.60 13.07 -3.14
N SER A 134 10.35 14.16 -3.02
CA SER A 134 10.84 14.99 -4.13
C SER A 134 12.36 15.21 -4.01
N PHE A 135 13.10 14.21 -3.52
CA PHE A 135 14.56 14.28 -3.47
C PHE A 135 15.13 14.27 -4.89
N GLU A 136 16.15 15.08 -5.15
CA GLU A 136 16.72 15.30 -6.47
C GLU A 136 18.27 15.25 -6.45
N GLY A 137 18.88 15.30 -7.63
CA GLY A 137 20.33 15.25 -7.81
C GLY A 137 20.88 13.83 -7.78
N SER A 138 22.21 13.70 -7.67
CA SER A 138 22.86 12.39 -7.67
C SER A 138 22.80 11.68 -6.33
N LEU A 139 22.78 10.35 -6.37
CA LEU A 139 22.96 9.54 -5.17
C LEU A 139 24.31 9.86 -4.53
N PRO A 140 24.38 10.08 -3.19
CA PRO A 140 25.62 10.39 -2.52
C PRO A 140 26.60 9.23 -2.62
N SER A 141 27.86 9.54 -2.93
CA SER A 141 28.98 8.60 -2.80
C SER A 141 29.61 8.76 -1.42
N GLU A 142 29.88 7.65 -0.73
CA GLU A 142 30.61 7.71 0.54
C GLU A 142 32.03 8.24 0.34
N THR A 143 32.47 9.14 1.23
CA THR A 143 33.85 9.66 1.25
C THR A 143 34.66 9.19 2.46
N SER A 144 34.11 8.33 3.33
CA SER A 144 34.77 7.81 4.53
C SER A 144 34.62 6.31 4.68
N ASP A 145 35.67 5.67 5.20
CA ASP A 145 35.90 4.22 5.41
C ASP A 145 34.89 3.49 6.35
N GLU A 146 33.67 4.02 6.53
CA GLU A 146 32.66 3.50 7.45
C GLU A 146 31.41 3.07 6.65
N THR A 147 31.54 2.04 5.80
CA THR A 147 30.37 1.28 5.35
C THR A 147 29.78 0.60 6.57
N SER A 148 28.73 1.16 7.15
CA SER A 148 28.00 0.48 8.22
C SER A 148 27.22 -0.68 7.61
N ASP A 149 27.60 -1.90 7.95
CA ASP A 149 26.90 -3.14 7.60
C ASP A 149 25.48 -3.26 8.24
N SER A 150 25.00 -2.21 8.92
CA SER A 150 23.71 -2.22 9.63
C SER A 150 22.51 -1.97 8.72
N ASN A 151 22.61 -1.08 7.72
CA ASN A 151 21.47 -0.77 6.86
C ASN A 151 21.24 -1.87 5.82
N TRP A 152 20.24 -2.70 6.10
CA TRP A 152 19.85 -3.83 5.28
C TRP A 152 18.63 -3.53 4.40
N TYR A 153 17.84 -2.51 4.75
CA TYR A 153 16.67 -2.03 4.00
C TYR A 153 16.83 -0.56 3.63
N LEU A 154 16.77 -0.29 2.33
CA LEU A 154 16.71 1.07 1.80
C LEU A 154 15.70 1.18 0.66
N ASP A 155 14.70 2.05 0.83
CA ASP A 155 13.77 2.44 -0.22
C ASP A 155 13.89 3.93 -0.54
N LEU A 156 14.34 4.24 -1.76
CA LEU A 156 14.42 5.59 -2.32
C LEU A 156 13.48 5.78 -3.52
N SER A 157 12.54 4.86 -3.71
CA SER A 157 11.69 4.85 -4.89
C SER A 157 10.75 6.05 -4.97
N GLY A 158 10.36 6.47 -6.18
CA GLY A 158 9.45 7.59 -6.34
C GLY A 158 10.05 8.92 -5.89
N ASN A 159 11.27 9.19 -6.35
CA ASN A 159 11.97 10.46 -6.19
C ASN A 159 12.47 10.94 -7.56
N ASP A 160 13.25 12.02 -7.59
CA ASP A 160 13.83 12.62 -8.79
C ASP A 160 15.37 12.43 -8.85
N PHE A 161 15.93 11.38 -8.24
CA PHE A 161 17.37 11.11 -8.29
C PHE A 161 17.86 10.85 -9.72
N GLU A 162 19.04 11.37 -10.07
CA GLU A 162 19.61 11.31 -11.42
C GLU A 162 21.10 10.91 -11.43
N GLY A 163 21.60 10.50 -12.59
CA GLY A 163 22.99 10.06 -12.76
C GLY A 163 23.19 8.57 -12.44
N GLU A 164 24.46 8.17 -12.29
CA GLU A 164 24.83 6.76 -12.07
C GLU A 164 24.72 6.34 -10.60
N VAL A 165 24.51 5.04 -10.36
CA VAL A 165 24.58 4.46 -9.00
C VAL A 165 26.05 4.36 -8.57
N PRO A 166 26.47 5.02 -7.47
CA PRO A 166 27.87 5.00 -7.02
C PRO A 166 28.34 3.61 -6.55
N GLU A 167 29.66 3.40 -6.53
CA GLU A 167 30.27 2.14 -6.06
C GLU A 167 29.92 1.81 -4.60
N SER A 168 29.67 2.81 -3.74
CA SER A 168 29.36 2.64 -2.31
C SER A 168 27.97 2.04 -1.99
N TRP A 169 27.21 1.65 -3.02
CA TRP A 169 25.83 1.15 -2.91
C TRP A 169 25.72 -0.38 -2.99
N GLU A 170 26.86 -1.08 -2.94
CA GLU A 170 26.92 -2.53 -2.80
C GLU A 170 26.37 -3.00 -1.44
N GLY A 171 26.01 -4.29 -1.33
CA GLY A 171 25.88 -4.92 -0.01
C GLY A 171 24.49 -4.91 0.66
N ARG A 172 23.46 -4.26 0.09
CA ARG A 172 22.12 -4.22 0.73
C ARG A 172 21.26 -5.44 0.41
N ILE A 173 20.61 -6.00 1.44
CA ILE A 173 19.65 -7.12 1.30
C ILE A 173 18.38 -6.65 0.56
N TRP A 174 17.92 -5.44 0.87
CA TRP A 174 16.76 -4.82 0.24
C TRP A 174 17.13 -3.42 -0.25
N LEU A 175 17.06 -3.22 -1.56
CA LEU A 175 17.30 -1.93 -2.19
C LEU A 175 16.23 -1.66 -3.24
N SER A 176 15.50 -0.56 -3.08
CA SER A 176 14.58 -0.04 -4.09
C SER A 176 15.05 1.34 -4.54
N LEU A 177 15.38 1.44 -5.83
CA LEU A 177 15.70 2.68 -6.54
C LEU A 177 14.64 3.00 -7.61
N ALA A 178 13.52 2.29 -7.58
CA ALA A 178 12.51 2.34 -8.62
C ALA A 178 11.93 3.75 -8.82
N ASN A 179 11.44 4.06 -10.02
CA ASN A 179 10.76 5.32 -10.32
C ASN A 179 11.62 6.55 -9.95
N ASN A 180 12.80 6.61 -10.55
CA ASN A 180 13.74 7.74 -10.47
C ASN A 180 14.23 8.07 -11.90
N ARG A 181 15.28 8.88 -12.03
CA ARG A 181 15.93 9.25 -13.30
C ARG A 181 17.37 8.72 -13.37
N LEU A 182 17.66 7.62 -12.67
CA LEU A 182 19.00 7.04 -12.63
C LEU A 182 19.35 6.40 -13.97
N GLU A 183 20.63 6.46 -14.34
CA GLU A 183 21.13 6.02 -15.63
C GLU A 183 22.40 5.16 -15.49
N GLY A 184 22.88 4.66 -16.64
CA GLY A 184 24.07 3.81 -16.71
C GLY A 184 23.80 2.36 -16.31
N LEU A 185 24.88 1.64 -16.00
CA LEU A 185 24.86 0.23 -15.57
C LEU A 185 25.23 0.17 -14.08
N PRO A 186 24.29 -0.18 -13.17
CA PRO A 186 24.49 -0.09 -11.73
C PRO A 186 25.20 -1.34 -11.19
N LEU A 187 26.47 -1.54 -11.57
CA LEU A 187 27.25 -2.73 -11.23
C LEU A 187 27.31 -2.98 -9.71
N SER A 188 27.53 -1.93 -8.91
CA SER A 188 27.53 -2.03 -7.45
C SER A 188 26.20 -2.52 -6.88
N ALA A 189 25.08 -2.10 -7.48
CA ALA A 189 23.77 -2.60 -7.09
C ALA A 189 23.56 -4.06 -7.49
N PHE A 190 24.29 -4.63 -8.44
CA PHE A 190 24.20 -6.05 -8.76
C PHE A 190 25.00 -6.93 -7.79
N GLU A 191 26.09 -6.40 -7.23
CA GLU A 191 27.01 -7.17 -6.38
C GLU A 191 26.45 -7.39 -4.96
N TYR A 192 26.21 -8.66 -4.60
CA TYR A 192 25.97 -9.07 -3.23
C TYR A 192 26.42 -10.51 -3.00
N ALA A 193 27.48 -10.68 -2.20
CA ALA A 193 28.02 -11.99 -1.85
C ALA A 193 27.74 -12.30 -0.37
N GLY A 194 26.69 -13.08 -0.11
CA GLY A 194 26.50 -13.75 1.18
C GLY A 194 25.28 -13.28 1.96
N GLY A 195 24.22 -14.06 1.87
CA GLY A 195 23.06 -14.02 2.75
C GLY A 195 22.51 -15.43 2.97
N SER A 196 21.62 -15.61 3.94
CA SER A 196 20.84 -16.85 4.10
C SER A 196 19.38 -16.66 3.71
N PHE A 197 19.02 -15.47 3.20
CA PHE A 197 17.66 -14.95 3.23
C PHE A 197 17.16 -14.41 1.87
N GLY A 198 17.99 -14.47 0.80
CA GLY A 198 17.65 -13.91 -0.50
C GLY A 198 17.64 -12.38 -0.50
N ARG A 199 18.11 -11.79 -1.61
CA ARG A 199 18.19 -10.36 -1.85
C ARG A 199 17.03 -9.88 -2.71
N PHE A 200 16.64 -8.64 -2.52
CA PHE A 200 15.74 -7.90 -3.38
C PHE A 200 16.39 -6.62 -3.91
N LEU A 201 16.20 -6.37 -5.20
CA LEU A 201 16.63 -5.18 -5.90
C LEU A 201 15.55 -4.70 -6.86
N ASP A 202 15.00 -3.52 -6.63
CA ASP A 202 14.10 -2.86 -7.58
C ASP A 202 14.77 -1.69 -8.28
N LEU A 203 14.95 -1.82 -9.59
CA LEU A 203 15.49 -0.80 -10.48
C LEU A 203 14.44 -0.31 -11.49
N SER A 204 13.17 -0.69 -11.35
CA SER A 204 12.16 -0.41 -12.36
C SER A 204 11.99 1.08 -12.59
N ASP A 205 11.46 1.46 -13.75
CA ASP A 205 11.09 2.86 -14.01
C ASP A 205 12.25 3.85 -13.84
N ASN A 206 13.37 3.57 -14.53
CA ASN A 206 14.54 4.44 -14.55
C ASN A 206 15.00 4.64 -16.01
N GLN A 207 16.22 5.15 -16.18
CA GLN A 207 16.90 5.33 -17.47
C GLN A 207 18.13 4.42 -17.57
N PHE A 208 18.15 3.30 -16.84
CA PHE A 208 19.26 2.38 -16.89
C PHE A 208 19.38 1.74 -18.27
N SER A 209 20.62 1.50 -18.68
CA SER A 209 20.92 0.94 -19.99
C SER A 209 22.24 0.19 -20.01
N GLY A 210 22.48 -0.53 -21.11
CA GLY A 210 23.69 -1.33 -21.29
C GLY A 210 23.47 -2.82 -21.06
N THR A 211 24.54 -3.60 -21.16
CA THR A 211 24.46 -5.06 -21.08
C THR A 211 24.52 -5.53 -19.64
N ILE A 212 23.48 -6.22 -19.17
CA ILE A 212 23.48 -6.83 -17.84
C ILE A 212 24.56 -7.93 -17.81
N PRO A 213 25.50 -7.87 -16.87
CA PRO A 213 26.59 -8.83 -16.84
C PRO A 213 26.08 -10.20 -16.31
N THR A 214 26.63 -11.29 -16.82
CA THR A 214 26.15 -12.65 -16.50
C THR A 214 26.53 -13.10 -15.08
N ASP A 215 27.52 -12.47 -14.46
CA ASP A 215 27.92 -12.72 -13.08
C ASP A 215 26.88 -12.28 -12.05
N ILE A 216 25.86 -11.50 -12.43
CA ILE A 216 24.69 -11.23 -11.58
C ILE A 216 24.00 -12.52 -11.11
N MET A 217 24.10 -13.61 -11.88
CA MET A 217 23.56 -14.92 -11.52
C MET A 217 24.25 -15.54 -10.29
N GLU A 218 25.44 -15.05 -9.92
CA GLU A 218 26.17 -15.46 -8.71
C GLU A 218 25.65 -14.74 -7.44
N SER A 219 24.81 -13.71 -7.61
CA SER A 219 24.21 -12.97 -6.49
C SER A 219 22.99 -13.69 -5.94
N ASP A 220 22.83 -13.64 -4.61
CA ASP A 220 21.80 -14.38 -3.86
C ASP A 220 20.41 -13.74 -3.97
N PHE A 221 19.88 -13.52 -5.19
CA PHE A 221 18.53 -12.97 -5.38
C PHE A 221 17.45 -13.98 -4.99
N ALA A 222 16.35 -13.51 -4.40
CA ALA A 222 15.20 -14.35 -4.11
C ALA A 222 14.53 -14.89 -5.40
N MET A 223 14.02 -16.11 -5.34
CA MET A 223 13.20 -16.66 -6.42
C MET A 223 11.76 -16.15 -6.32
N HIS A 224 11.12 -15.88 -7.45
CA HIS A 224 9.73 -15.37 -7.47
C HIS A 224 8.70 -16.32 -6.86
N ASN A 225 8.90 -17.63 -6.98
CA ASN A 225 8.09 -18.66 -6.32
C ASN A 225 8.75 -19.22 -5.04
N GLY A 226 9.79 -18.55 -4.52
CA GLY A 226 10.63 -19.04 -3.43
C GLY A 226 10.10 -18.77 -2.02
N GLY A 227 8.93 -18.14 -1.87
CA GLY A 227 8.39 -17.76 -0.55
C GLY A 227 9.07 -16.53 0.07
N SER A 228 9.57 -15.62 -0.76
CA SER A 228 9.92 -14.26 -0.33
C SER A 228 8.65 -13.43 -0.19
N ARG A 229 8.58 -12.53 0.80
CA ARG A 229 7.42 -11.62 1.01
C ARG A 229 7.11 -10.74 -0.20
N TRP A 230 8.08 -10.59 -1.09
CA TRP A 230 8.06 -9.61 -2.17
C TRP A 230 8.03 -10.26 -3.56
N GLY A 231 8.04 -11.61 -3.60
CA GLY A 231 8.20 -12.37 -4.82
C GLY A 231 9.66 -12.44 -5.26
N GLY A 232 9.88 -12.17 -6.56
CA GLY A 232 11.22 -12.24 -7.16
C GLY A 232 12.20 -11.31 -6.46
N GLY A 233 13.48 -11.60 -6.57
CA GLY A 233 14.56 -10.83 -5.99
C GLY A 233 15.05 -9.68 -6.86
N ILE A 234 14.62 -9.57 -8.12
CA ILE A 234 15.07 -8.48 -9.00
C ILE A 234 13.95 -7.92 -9.87
N ASN A 235 13.84 -6.60 -9.96
CA ASN A 235 12.90 -5.93 -10.86
C ASN A 235 13.66 -5.00 -11.80
N LEU A 236 13.62 -5.31 -13.09
CA LEU A 236 14.35 -4.61 -14.14
C LEU A 236 13.44 -3.83 -15.08
N CYS A 237 12.13 -3.86 -14.84
CA CYS A 237 11.13 -3.38 -15.78
C CYS A 237 11.32 -1.93 -16.20
N TRP A 238 10.88 -1.62 -17.41
CA TRP A 238 10.77 -0.24 -17.88
C TRP A 238 12.11 0.52 -17.90
N ASN A 239 13.18 -0.17 -18.33
CA ASN A 239 14.51 0.35 -18.59
C ASN A 239 15.02 -0.13 -19.96
N ASP A 240 16.12 0.41 -20.48
CA ASP A 240 16.69 0.09 -21.81
C ASP A 240 17.84 -0.93 -21.71
N TRP A 241 17.56 -2.08 -21.08
CA TRP A 241 18.55 -3.14 -20.89
C TRP A 241 18.86 -3.91 -22.18
N SER A 242 20.13 -4.28 -22.35
CA SER A 242 20.55 -5.33 -23.27
C SER A 242 20.78 -6.63 -22.50
N LEU A 243 20.01 -7.67 -22.81
CA LEU A 243 20.15 -8.97 -22.16
C LEU A 243 21.21 -9.84 -22.89
N PRO A 244 22.04 -10.62 -22.16
CA PRO A 244 22.89 -11.64 -22.75
C PRO A 244 22.09 -12.72 -23.49
N GLU A 245 22.56 -13.21 -24.64
CA GLU A 245 21.91 -14.29 -25.43
C GLU A 245 21.97 -15.69 -24.75
N SER A 246 22.23 -15.77 -23.45
CA SER A 246 22.41 -17.03 -22.71
C SER A 246 21.07 -17.58 -22.23
N ALA A 247 20.69 -18.79 -22.68
CA ALA A 247 19.47 -19.45 -22.22
C ALA A 247 19.43 -19.63 -20.68
N GLU A 248 20.59 -19.92 -20.07
CA GLU A 248 20.72 -20.02 -18.60
C GLU A 248 20.42 -18.69 -17.91
N PHE A 249 20.86 -17.57 -18.50
CA PHE A 249 20.57 -16.23 -17.99
C PHE A 249 19.08 -15.89 -18.09
N HIS A 250 18.45 -16.19 -19.23
CA HIS A 250 17.01 -15.94 -19.42
C HIS A 250 16.16 -16.81 -18.48
N GLU A 251 16.53 -18.08 -18.24
CA GLU A 251 15.87 -18.95 -17.26
C GLU A 251 16.11 -18.49 -15.83
N TRP A 252 17.33 -18.05 -15.50
CA TRP A 252 17.63 -17.46 -14.21
C TRP A 252 16.79 -16.19 -13.99
N LEU A 253 16.75 -15.28 -14.95
CA LEU A 253 16.00 -14.04 -14.83
C LEU A 253 14.50 -14.31 -14.68
N GLU A 254 13.91 -15.22 -15.47
CA GLU A 254 12.51 -15.61 -15.31
C GLU A 254 12.20 -16.10 -13.89
N ASN A 255 13.12 -16.83 -13.27
CA ASN A 255 12.95 -17.35 -11.92
C ASN A 255 13.18 -16.35 -10.80
N HIS A 256 13.89 -15.26 -11.04
CA HIS A 256 14.25 -14.27 -10.02
C HIS A 256 13.58 -12.91 -10.25
N HIS A 257 12.98 -12.68 -11.42
CA HIS A 257 12.31 -11.42 -11.72
C HIS A 257 11.01 -11.27 -10.92
N VAL A 258 10.76 -10.10 -10.34
CA VAL A 258 9.48 -9.77 -9.69
C VAL A 258 8.33 -9.98 -10.68
N GLY A 259 7.32 -10.74 -10.29
CA GLY A 259 6.15 -11.06 -11.12
C GLY A 259 6.37 -12.07 -12.26
N GLY A 260 7.61 -12.49 -12.54
CA GLY A 260 7.92 -13.28 -13.75
C GLY A 260 7.62 -12.52 -15.06
N GLU A 261 7.60 -13.23 -16.19
CA GLU A 261 7.32 -12.71 -17.54
C GLU A 261 8.04 -11.38 -17.87
N TYR A 262 9.33 -11.27 -17.50
CA TYR A 262 10.08 -10.00 -17.58
C TYR A 262 10.12 -9.40 -18.99
N GLU A 263 10.06 -10.24 -20.03
CA GLU A 263 10.14 -9.80 -21.42
C GLU A 263 9.09 -8.73 -21.76
N ARG A 264 7.87 -8.82 -21.17
CA ARG A 264 6.79 -7.88 -21.47
C ARG A 264 7.09 -6.47 -20.99
N CYS A 265 7.71 -6.31 -19.83
CA CYS A 265 8.01 -5.00 -19.29
C CYS A 265 9.35 -4.44 -19.78
N LEU A 266 10.24 -5.28 -20.32
CA LEU A 266 11.48 -4.84 -20.98
C LEU A 266 11.28 -4.43 -22.44
N SER A 267 10.23 -4.94 -23.10
CA SER A 267 9.95 -4.65 -24.51
C SER A 267 8.66 -3.86 -24.77
N GLY A 268 7.86 -3.64 -23.72
CA GLY A 268 6.56 -2.96 -23.81
C GLY A 268 6.67 -1.46 -24.00
N ASN A 269 5.70 -0.88 -24.69
CA ASN A 269 5.49 0.56 -24.73
C ASN A 269 4.29 0.91 -23.87
N ARG A 270 4.49 1.77 -22.87
CA ARG A 270 3.41 2.25 -22.02
C ARG A 270 2.71 3.45 -22.62
N GLN A 271 1.47 3.65 -22.21
CA GLN A 271 0.68 4.85 -22.50
C GLN A 271 0.43 5.62 -21.21
N PRO A 272 0.23 6.95 -21.30
CA PRO A 272 -0.11 7.75 -20.13
C PRO A 272 -1.39 7.27 -19.44
N ILE A 273 -1.45 7.37 -18.12
CA ILE A 273 -2.69 7.20 -17.38
C ILE A 273 -3.59 8.41 -17.64
N ASP A 274 -4.79 8.16 -18.14
CA ASP A 274 -5.84 9.16 -18.30
C ASP A 274 -7.19 8.61 -17.81
N LEU A 275 -8.25 9.43 -17.89
CA LEU A 275 -9.58 9.10 -17.39
C LEU A 275 -10.16 7.79 -17.96
N THR A 276 -9.77 7.43 -19.19
CA THR A 276 -10.25 6.22 -19.87
C THR A 276 -9.73 4.93 -19.25
N ILE A 277 -8.74 4.99 -18.33
CA ILE A 277 -8.36 3.84 -17.51
C ILE A 277 -9.54 3.39 -16.61
N SER A 278 -10.47 4.30 -16.29
CA SER A 278 -11.60 4.00 -15.40
C SER A 278 -12.54 2.96 -16.01
N GLY A 279 -12.83 1.94 -15.23
CA GLY A 279 -13.59 0.75 -15.61
C GLY A 279 -12.98 -0.49 -14.99
N SER A 280 -13.50 -1.63 -15.40
CA SER A 280 -13.11 -2.92 -14.87
C SER A 280 -12.14 -3.66 -15.79
N TRP A 281 -11.20 -4.37 -15.19
CA TRP A 281 -10.10 -5.07 -15.84
C TRP A 281 -9.97 -6.49 -15.28
N TYR A 282 -9.64 -7.47 -16.12
CA TYR A 282 -9.55 -8.87 -15.69
C TYR A 282 -8.51 -9.65 -16.51
N HIS A 283 -8.02 -10.76 -15.96
CA HIS A 283 -7.21 -11.70 -16.71
C HIS A 283 -8.10 -12.79 -17.32
N PRO A 284 -8.07 -13.03 -18.64
CA PRO A 284 -8.95 -14.01 -19.30
C PRO A 284 -8.84 -15.43 -18.75
N ASP A 285 -7.62 -15.92 -18.50
CA ASP A 285 -7.43 -17.28 -17.96
C ASP A 285 -7.82 -17.37 -16.48
N ARG A 286 -8.03 -16.23 -15.82
CA ARG A 286 -8.46 -16.12 -14.42
C ARG A 286 -9.81 -15.41 -14.30
N SER A 287 -10.69 -15.63 -15.26
CA SER A 287 -12.05 -15.08 -15.27
C SER A 287 -12.74 -15.38 -13.94
N GLY A 288 -13.10 -14.33 -13.18
CA GLY A 288 -13.52 -14.45 -11.77
C GLY A 288 -12.76 -13.50 -10.85
N GLU A 289 -11.52 -13.20 -11.19
CA GLU A 289 -10.70 -12.16 -10.55
C GLU A 289 -10.62 -10.92 -11.43
N GLY A 290 -10.47 -9.76 -10.82
CA GLY A 290 -10.33 -8.52 -11.56
C GLY A 290 -10.24 -7.28 -10.68
N ASN A 291 -10.18 -6.13 -11.31
CA ASN A 291 -10.11 -4.84 -10.67
C ASN A 291 -11.23 -3.94 -11.19
N ALA A 292 -11.87 -3.19 -10.30
CA ALA A 292 -12.66 -2.02 -10.67
C ALA A 292 -11.86 -0.76 -10.34
N VAL A 293 -11.46 0.00 -11.37
CA VAL A 293 -10.55 1.15 -11.24
C VAL A 293 -11.31 2.43 -11.56
N GLN A 294 -11.17 3.46 -10.71
CA GLN A 294 -11.80 4.77 -10.92
C GLN A 294 -10.81 5.90 -10.65
N VAL A 295 -10.52 6.71 -11.66
CA VAL A 295 -9.80 7.99 -11.47
C VAL A 295 -10.78 8.97 -10.85
N LEU A 296 -10.44 9.53 -9.69
CA LEU A 296 -11.30 10.42 -8.92
C LEU A 296 -11.03 11.90 -9.25
N ASP A 297 -11.98 12.77 -8.92
CA ASP A 297 -11.88 14.23 -9.16
C ASP A 297 -10.67 14.88 -8.48
N ASN A 298 -10.20 14.31 -7.37
CA ASN A 298 -9.04 14.78 -6.63
C ASN A 298 -7.69 14.29 -7.20
N GLY A 299 -7.69 13.54 -8.31
CA GLY A 299 -6.49 13.00 -8.95
C GLY A 299 -5.99 11.67 -8.38
N MET A 300 -6.63 11.16 -7.33
CA MET A 300 -6.37 9.82 -6.81
C MET A 300 -7.02 8.77 -7.70
N VAL A 301 -6.51 7.55 -7.69
CA VAL A 301 -7.08 6.41 -8.39
C VAL A 301 -7.50 5.36 -7.37
N LEU A 302 -8.79 5.09 -7.33
CA LEU A 302 -9.39 4.06 -6.48
C LEU A 302 -9.35 2.72 -7.20
N ASN A 303 -8.97 1.67 -6.49
CA ASN A 303 -8.98 0.29 -6.97
C ASN A 303 -9.75 -0.61 -6.00
N TYR A 304 -10.64 -1.43 -6.54
CA TYR A 304 -11.17 -2.61 -5.87
C TYR A 304 -10.67 -3.85 -6.60
N PHE A 305 -9.68 -4.52 -6.03
CA PHE A 305 -9.23 -5.82 -6.50
C PHE A 305 -10.12 -6.90 -5.88
N PHE A 306 -10.89 -7.62 -6.70
CA PHE A 306 -11.72 -8.73 -6.26
C PHE A 306 -11.14 -10.06 -6.74
N THR A 307 -11.12 -11.02 -5.81
CA THR A 307 -10.44 -12.31 -5.98
C THR A 307 -11.04 -13.33 -5.00
N PHE A 308 -10.37 -14.47 -4.86
CA PHE A 308 -10.61 -15.46 -3.82
C PHE A 308 -9.38 -15.56 -2.90
N ASP A 309 -9.56 -16.12 -1.70
CA ASP A 309 -8.47 -16.52 -0.81
C ASP A 309 -8.02 -17.96 -1.08
N GLU A 310 -7.08 -18.48 -0.28
CA GLU A 310 -6.55 -19.84 -0.45
C GLU A 310 -7.58 -20.95 -0.14
N ASP A 311 -8.60 -20.65 0.66
CA ASP A 311 -9.73 -21.55 0.94
C ASP A 311 -10.81 -21.48 -0.16
N GLY A 312 -10.63 -20.60 -1.14
CA GLY A 312 -11.56 -20.31 -2.22
C GLY A 312 -12.79 -19.51 -1.81
N LYS A 313 -12.69 -18.75 -0.72
CA LYS A 313 -13.73 -17.79 -0.30
C LYS A 313 -13.49 -16.45 -0.97
N GLN A 314 -14.57 -15.73 -1.22
CA GLN A 314 -14.51 -14.41 -1.86
C GLN A 314 -13.72 -13.41 -1.00
N GLN A 315 -12.89 -12.61 -1.66
CA GLN A 315 -12.13 -11.53 -1.04
C GLN A 315 -12.12 -10.31 -1.96
N TRP A 316 -12.14 -9.11 -1.39
CA TRP A 316 -11.74 -7.89 -2.08
C TRP A 316 -10.79 -7.08 -1.23
N LEU A 317 -9.91 -6.40 -1.94
CA LEU A 317 -8.96 -5.47 -1.39
C LEU A 317 -9.18 -4.10 -2.02
N VAL A 318 -9.06 -3.05 -1.21
CA VAL A 318 -9.20 -1.67 -1.65
C VAL A 318 -7.86 -0.95 -1.56
N GLY A 319 -7.51 -0.19 -2.59
CA GLY A 319 -6.35 0.69 -2.61
C GLY A 319 -6.70 2.06 -3.19
N ILE A 320 -6.04 3.10 -2.73
CA ILE A 320 -6.20 4.45 -3.27
C ILE A 320 -4.87 5.19 -3.29
N ASP A 321 -4.36 5.46 -4.50
CA ASP A 321 -3.06 6.07 -4.70
C ASP A 321 -3.08 7.01 -5.91
N PRO A 322 -2.22 8.02 -5.97
CA PRO A 322 -2.10 8.86 -7.15
C PRO A 322 -1.54 8.08 -8.34
N ALA A 323 -1.90 8.49 -9.55
CA ALA A 323 -1.29 7.97 -10.76
C ALA A 323 0.08 8.63 -11.01
N ALA A 324 1.07 7.81 -11.41
CA ALA A 324 2.24 8.30 -12.12
C ALA A 324 1.88 8.56 -13.59
N GLU A 325 2.86 8.98 -14.40
CA GLU A 325 2.61 9.29 -15.82
C GLU A 325 1.99 8.11 -16.56
N ASN A 326 2.55 6.90 -16.41
CA ASN A 326 2.21 5.72 -17.21
C ASN A 326 1.72 4.51 -16.40
N SER A 327 1.66 4.65 -15.08
CA SER A 327 1.33 3.58 -14.15
C SER A 327 0.57 4.07 -12.93
N VAL A 328 -0.13 3.15 -12.27
CA VAL A 328 -0.69 3.36 -10.93
C VAL A 328 -0.21 2.23 -10.05
N SER A 329 0.35 2.56 -8.88
CA SER A 329 0.84 1.57 -7.92
C SER A 329 0.14 1.78 -6.58
N TRP A 330 -0.69 0.82 -6.20
CA TRP A 330 -1.30 0.72 -4.89
C TRP A 330 -0.38 -0.05 -3.96
N ARG A 331 0.33 0.68 -3.11
CA ARG A 331 1.34 0.10 -2.20
C ARG A 331 0.69 -0.75 -1.13
N GLU A 332 -0.47 -0.32 -0.67
CA GLU A 332 -1.26 -1.02 0.33
C GLU A 332 -2.64 -1.35 -0.21
N LEU A 333 -2.89 -2.64 -0.33
CA LEU A 333 -4.21 -3.20 -0.55
C LEU A 333 -4.81 -3.57 0.79
N LEU A 334 -5.85 -2.86 1.19
CA LEU A 334 -6.53 -3.04 2.46
C LEU A 334 -7.64 -4.06 2.33
N ARG A 335 -7.67 -5.02 3.24
CA ARG A 335 -8.79 -5.94 3.44
C ARG A 335 -9.59 -5.52 4.65
N THR A 336 -10.90 -5.68 4.56
CA THR A 336 -11.83 -5.38 5.64
C THR A 336 -12.49 -6.64 6.21
N ARG A 337 -12.77 -6.66 7.51
CA ARG A 337 -13.56 -7.71 8.19
C ARG A 337 -14.78 -7.08 8.86
N GLY A 338 -15.95 -7.64 8.59
CA GLY A 338 -17.23 -7.07 9.02
C GLY A 338 -18.38 -8.07 8.96
N ARG A 339 -19.58 -7.60 9.25
CA ARG A 339 -20.82 -8.38 9.16
C ARG A 339 -21.81 -7.69 8.25
N PHE A 340 -22.67 -8.48 7.61
CA PHE A 340 -23.64 -7.95 6.67
C PHE A 340 -24.48 -6.85 7.33
N ASP A 341 -25.10 -7.10 8.47
CA ASP A 341 -26.02 -6.17 9.10
C ASP A 341 -25.37 -4.97 9.84
N SER A 342 -24.12 -5.09 10.29
CA SER A 342 -23.46 -4.11 11.16
C SER A 342 -22.21 -3.44 10.58
N GLY A 343 -21.72 -3.85 9.42
CA GLY A 343 -20.46 -3.34 8.86
C GLY A 343 -19.23 -3.86 9.61
N LEU A 344 -18.16 -3.06 9.65
CA LEU A 344 -16.88 -3.41 10.30
C LEU A 344 -17.04 -3.91 11.75
N LEU A 345 -16.22 -4.88 12.14
CA LEU A 345 -16.15 -5.36 13.52
C LEU A 345 -15.48 -4.31 14.42
N ALA A 346 -15.93 -4.20 15.68
CA ALA A 346 -15.29 -3.37 16.70
C ALA A 346 -14.42 -4.23 17.63
N PRO A 347 -13.20 -3.78 18.03
CA PRO A 347 -12.55 -2.52 17.64
C PRO A 347 -12.04 -2.52 16.20
N GLU A 348 -12.14 -1.37 15.52
CA GLU A 348 -11.80 -1.20 14.08
C GLU A 348 -10.33 -1.56 13.75
N GLU A 349 -9.43 -1.51 14.73
CA GLU A 349 -8.00 -1.87 14.56
C GLU A 349 -7.79 -3.31 14.09
N ASP A 350 -8.68 -4.25 14.44
CA ASP A 350 -8.62 -5.65 13.95
C ASP A 350 -9.43 -5.85 12.65
N ALA A 351 -10.15 -4.82 12.21
CA ALA A 351 -11.09 -4.90 11.09
C ALA A 351 -10.48 -4.49 9.75
N ILE A 352 -9.30 -3.86 9.73
CA ILE A 352 -8.61 -3.43 8.51
C ILE A 352 -7.19 -3.97 8.54
N GLU A 353 -6.79 -4.66 7.46
CA GLU A 353 -5.48 -5.30 7.37
C GLU A 353 -4.84 -5.04 6.00
N VAL A 354 -3.55 -4.71 5.97
CA VAL A 354 -2.78 -4.66 4.73
C VAL A 354 -2.52 -6.08 4.21
N ARG A 355 -2.87 -6.36 2.96
CA ARG A 355 -2.79 -7.71 2.36
C ARG A 355 -1.97 -7.80 1.08
N GLY A 356 -1.35 -6.71 0.65
CA GLY A 356 -0.45 -6.74 -0.50
C GLY A 356 -0.34 -5.41 -1.21
N SER A 357 0.16 -5.47 -2.43
CA SER A 357 0.26 -4.34 -3.36
C SER A 357 -0.26 -4.74 -4.74
N PHE A 358 -0.66 -3.74 -5.52
CA PHE A 358 -1.08 -3.92 -6.91
C PHE A 358 -0.51 -2.80 -7.76
N ARG A 359 -0.09 -3.11 -8.97
CA ARG A 359 0.34 -2.11 -9.94
C ARG A 359 -0.30 -2.39 -11.29
N ILE A 360 -0.67 -1.32 -11.98
CA ILE A 360 -1.14 -1.34 -13.36
C ILE A 360 -0.26 -0.41 -14.19
N ASP A 361 0.38 -0.95 -15.23
CA ASP A 361 1.01 -0.18 -16.30
C ASP A 361 0.09 -0.21 -17.53
N ARG A 362 -0.29 0.96 -18.04
CA ARG A 362 -1.19 1.03 -19.19
C ARG A 362 -0.43 0.73 -20.47
N LEU A 363 -0.89 -0.27 -21.23
CA LEU A 363 -0.28 -0.64 -22.52
C LEU A 363 -1.01 0.01 -23.70
N ASP A 364 -2.34 -0.01 -23.65
CA ASP A 364 -3.20 0.67 -24.61
C ASP A 364 -4.59 0.94 -24.00
N ASN A 365 -5.62 1.09 -24.85
CA ASN A 365 -6.98 1.34 -24.39
C ASN A 365 -7.64 0.08 -23.81
N ASP A 366 -7.28 -1.12 -24.26
CA ASP A 366 -7.99 -2.36 -23.93
C ASP A 366 -7.12 -3.34 -23.14
N ARG A 367 -5.85 -2.98 -22.92
CA ARG A 367 -4.87 -3.82 -22.23
C ARG A 367 -4.04 -3.04 -21.23
N VAL A 368 -3.79 -3.67 -20.10
CA VAL A 368 -2.84 -3.22 -19.09
C VAL A 368 -1.96 -4.38 -18.64
N LEU A 369 -0.75 -4.07 -18.19
CA LEU A 369 0.09 -5.02 -17.50
C LEU A 369 -0.14 -4.84 -16.01
N ALA A 370 -0.67 -5.86 -15.35
CA ALA A 370 -0.89 -5.86 -13.93
C ALA A 370 0.20 -6.65 -13.23
N GLU A 371 0.73 -6.12 -12.14
CA GLU A 371 1.62 -6.79 -11.23
C GLU A 371 0.98 -6.80 -9.84
N ARG A 372 0.86 -7.99 -9.25
CA ARG A 372 0.27 -8.16 -7.93
C ARG A 372 1.27 -8.81 -7.01
N VAL A 373 1.34 -8.34 -5.77
CA VAL A 373 2.04 -9.00 -4.68
C VAL A 373 1.02 -9.23 -3.58
N TYR A 374 0.73 -10.49 -3.28
CA TYR A 374 -0.26 -10.86 -2.27
C TYR A 374 0.41 -11.49 -1.05
N ILE A 375 0.02 -11.08 0.15
CA ILE A 375 0.54 -11.61 1.42
C ILE A 375 -0.47 -12.58 2.02
N ASP A 376 -0.11 -13.86 2.04
CA ASP A 376 -0.92 -14.95 2.60
C ASP A 376 -1.10 -14.84 4.14
N GLU A 377 -2.26 -15.29 4.64
CA GLU A 377 -2.62 -15.41 6.06
C GLU A 377 -1.83 -16.47 6.83
N THR A 378 -1.34 -17.54 6.18
CA THR A 378 -0.59 -18.61 6.88
C THR A 378 0.85 -18.21 7.22
N SER A 379 1.32 -17.10 6.65
CA SER A 379 2.53 -16.44 7.07
C SER A 379 2.38 -15.97 8.53
N LEU A 380 3.22 -16.51 9.42
CA LEU A 380 3.20 -16.19 10.86
C LEU A 380 3.01 -14.69 11.10
N PRO A 381 2.31 -14.26 12.17
CA PRO A 381 2.03 -12.86 12.41
C PRO A 381 3.34 -12.11 12.68
N CYS A 382 3.94 -11.59 11.63
CA CYS A 382 5.00 -10.60 11.66
C CYS A 382 4.41 -9.17 11.62
N LEU A 383 3.09 -9.04 11.78
CA LEU A 383 2.27 -7.84 11.72
C LEU A 383 2.58 -6.77 12.80
N ALA A 384 3.70 -6.87 13.52
CA ALA A 384 4.09 -5.91 14.55
C ALA A 384 5.41 -5.19 14.26
N VAL A 385 6.13 -5.53 13.19
CA VAL A 385 7.35 -4.84 12.76
C VAL A 385 7.26 -4.73 11.23
N TYR A 386 7.17 -3.52 10.71
CA TYR A 386 7.24 -3.28 9.26
C TYR A 386 8.56 -2.56 8.94
N PRO A 387 9.35 -3.06 7.97
CA PRO A 387 9.21 -4.37 7.38
C PRO A 387 9.50 -5.44 8.44
N PRO A 388 8.99 -6.66 8.26
CA PRO A 388 9.21 -7.73 9.21
C PRO A 388 10.70 -8.03 9.29
N PRO A 389 11.21 -8.46 10.46
CA PRO A 389 12.59 -8.88 10.60
C PRO A 389 12.91 -9.95 9.56
N VAL A 390 14.12 -9.85 9.01
CA VAL A 390 14.75 -10.86 8.15
C VAL A 390 14.53 -12.25 8.78
N GLY A 391 13.70 -13.10 8.14
CA GLY A 391 13.35 -14.43 8.64
C GLY A 391 11.86 -14.77 8.70
N CYS A 392 10.96 -13.85 8.36
CA CYS A 392 9.54 -14.16 8.17
C CYS A 392 9.31 -14.85 6.82
N SER A 393 9.08 -16.16 6.86
CA SER A 393 8.62 -16.94 5.71
C SER A 393 7.12 -16.71 5.51
N GLY A 394 6.73 -16.03 4.44
CA GLY A 394 5.36 -16.04 3.94
C GLY A 394 5.40 -16.36 2.45
N SER A 395 4.53 -17.26 1.99
CA SER A 395 4.26 -17.42 0.56
C SER A 395 3.63 -16.13 0.06
N SER A 396 4.44 -15.22 -0.49
CA SER A 396 3.89 -14.15 -1.33
C SER A 396 3.84 -14.63 -2.76
N LEU A 397 2.69 -14.37 -3.39
CA LEU A 397 2.52 -14.60 -4.81
C LEU A 397 2.76 -13.28 -5.50
N SER A 398 3.87 -13.21 -6.23
CA SER A 398 4.16 -12.12 -7.16
C SER A 398 3.91 -12.63 -8.56
N ASP A 399 2.96 -12.00 -9.26
CA ASP A 399 2.55 -12.42 -10.59
C ASP A 399 2.30 -11.20 -11.47
N ARG A 400 2.91 -11.20 -12.66
CA ARG A 400 2.74 -10.18 -13.69
C ARG A 400 1.98 -10.76 -14.87
N ARG A 401 0.85 -10.14 -15.20
CA ARG A 401 -0.03 -10.62 -16.27
C ARG A 401 -0.67 -9.48 -17.04
N GLU A 402 -1.00 -9.73 -18.29
CA GLU A 402 -1.78 -8.80 -19.09
C GLU A 402 -3.27 -8.94 -18.78
N TYR A 403 -3.87 -7.85 -18.31
CA TYR A 403 -5.30 -7.76 -18.06
C TYR A 403 -5.98 -7.11 -19.27
N GLN A 404 -7.17 -7.60 -19.57
CA GLN A 404 -8.05 -7.09 -20.61
C GLN A 404 -9.15 -6.24 -20.00
N ARG A 405 -9.63 -5.28 -20.78
CA ARG A 405 -10.76 -4.45 -20.39
C ARG A 405 -12.06 -5.25 -20.37
N LEU A 406 -12.80 -5.14 -19.28
CA LEU A 406 -14.16 -5.66 -19.12
C LEU A 406 -15.21 -4.55 -19.35
N SER A 407 -14.95 -3.34 -18.86
CA SER A 407 -15.85 -2.19 -18.99
C SER A 407 -15.10 -0.88 -19.20
N SER A 408 -15.84 0.11 -19.70
CA SER A 408 -15.40 1.51 -19.80
C SER A 408 -16.47 2.40 -19.20
N LEU A 409 -16.10 3.25 -18.24
CA LEU A 409 -17.02 4.25 -17.72
C LEU A 409 -17.40 5.25 -18.82
N ALA A 410 -18.69 5.53 -18.94
CA ALA A 410 -19.18 6.63 -19.74
C ALA A 410 -18.66 7.96 -19.22
N GLY A 411 -18.49 8.91 -20.12
CA GLY A 411 -18.05 10.26 -19.77
C GLY A 411 -16.55 10.40 -19.53
N THR A 412 -15.77 9.33 -19.62
CA THR A 412 -14.29 9.37 -19.50
C THR A 412 -13.60 9.92 -20.75
N SER A 413 -14.34 10.11 -21.84
CA SER A 413 -13.89 10.77 -23.07
C SER A 413 -15.06 11.46 -23.77
N CYS A 414 -14.81 12.42 -24.66
CA CYS A 414 -15.89 13.04 -25.43
C CYS A 414 -16.54 12.10 -26.46
N ALA A 415 -15.97 10.92 -26.69
CA ALA A 415 -16.52 9.92 -27.60
C ALA A 415 -17.53 8.97 -26.92
N ASN A 416 -17.57 8.89 -25.59
CA ASN A 416 -18.34 7.89 -24.84
C ASN A 416 -19.27 8.49 -23.76
N GLN A 417 -19.81 9.69 -24.01
CA GLN A 417 -20.73 10.37 -23.09
C GLN A 417 -22.06 9.61 -22.93
N SER A 418 -22.66 9.70 -21.75
CA SER A 418 -24.01 9.21 -21.41
C SER A 418 -24.75 10.27 -20.61
N THR A 419 -26.08 10.33 -20.71
CA THR A 419 -26.90 11.24 -19.88
C THR A 419 -26.94 10.83 -18.40
N HIS A 420 -26.48 9.63 -18.07
CA HIS A 420 -26.50 9.05 -16.74
C HIS A 420 -25.10 8.89 -16.13
N GLN A 421 -24.05 9.31 -16.84
CA GLN A 421 -22.65 9.08 -16.42
C GLN A 421 -22.32 9.62 -15.02
N GLU A 422 -23.04 10.66 -14.57
CA GLU A 422 -22.90 11.24 -13.23
C GLU A 422 -23.24 10.27 -12.09
N TYR A 423 -23.96 9.18 -12.34
CA TYR A 423 -24.31 8.19 -11.32
C TYR A 423 -23.16 7.22 -11.01
N SER A 424 -22.15 7.12 -11.88
CA SER A 424 -20.96 6.29 -11.61
C SER A 424 -20.25 6.73 -10.33
N GLY A 425 -19.68 5.78 -9.59
CA GLY A 425 -18.87 6.05 -8.40
C GLY A 425 -19.03 5.04 -7.30
N ALA A 426 -18.41 5.35 -6.16
CA ALA A 426 -18.51 4.58 -4.93
C ALA A 426 -19.63 5.12 -4.04
N TRP A 427 -20.49 4.23 -3.57
CA TRP A 427 -21.64 4.51 -2.72
C TRP A 427 -21.59 3.62 -1.48
N TYR A 428 -21.98 4.15 -0.32
CA TYR A 428 -21.90 3.41 0.93
C TYR A 428 -23.03 3.79 1.88
N ASN A 429 -23.22 2.97 2.91
CA ASN A 429 -24.10 3.29 4.03
C ASN A 429 -23.23 3.72 5.23
N PRO A 430 -23.32 4.97 5.72
CA PRO A 430 -22.58 5.41 6.90
C PRO A 430 -22.91 4.65 8.19
N GLU A 431 -24.07 4.00 8.27
CA GLU A 431 -24.47 3.15 9.40
C GLU A 431 -23.85 1.76 9.34
N ARG A 432 -23.29 1.37 8.19
CA ARG A 432 -22.67 0.05 7.91
C ARG A 432 -21.34 0.26 7.18
N SER A 433 -20.34 0.79 7.90
CA SER A 433 -19.01 1.03 7.35
C SER A 433 -18.34 -0.25 6.85
N GLY A 434 -17.45 -0.13 5.87
CA GLY A 434 -16.67 -1.25 5.32
C GLY A 434 -17.38 -2.07 4.24
N GLU A 435 -18.58 -1.68 3.82
CA GLU A 435 -19.30 -2.23 2.67
C GLU A 435 -19.82 -1.10 1.77
N GLY A 436 -20.16 -1.44 0.52
CA GLY A 436 -20.65 -0.45 -0.42
C GLY A 436 -20.78 -0.96 -1.85
N PHE A 437 -21.19 -0.06 -2.72
CA PHE A 437 -21.39 -0.31 -4.13
C PHE A 437 -20.38 0.47 -4.96
N ILE A 438 -19.78 -0.21 -5.94
CA ILE A 438 -19.11 0.44 -7.07
C ILE A 438 -20.06 0.35 -8.26
N LEU A 439 -20.51 1.52 -8.71
CA LEU A 439 -21.40 1.66 -9.86
C LEU A 439 -20.63 2.22 -11.05
N GLU A 440 -20.73 1.54 -12.18
CA GLU A 440 -20.13 1.94 -13.46
C GLU A 440 -21.22 2.11 -14.52
N VAL A 441 -21.53 3.35 -14.90
CA VAL A 441 -22.43 3.61 -16.03
C VAL A 441 -21.63 3.49 -17.32
N LEU A 442 -22.15 2.71 -18.27
CA LEU A 442 -21.55 2.44 -19.57
C LEU A 442 -22.09 3.41 -20.64
N SER A 443 -21.37 3.54 -21.76
CA SER A 443 -21.74 4.47 -22.83
C SER A 443 -23.04 4.13 -23.56
N ASP A 444 -23.59 2.93 -23.33
CA ASP A 444 -24.88 2.48 -23.86
C ASP A 444 -26.02 2.57 -22.83
N ASP A 445 -25.83 3.37 -21.77
CA ASP A 445 -26.77 3.59 -20.66
C ASP A 445 -27.12 2.33 -19.83
N ARG A 446 -26.41 1.22 -20.06
CA ARG A 446 -26.38 0.14 -19.08
C ARG A 446 -25.45 0.50 -17.92
N ALA A 447 -25.55 -0.25 -16.84
CA ALA A 447 -24.65 -0.11 -15.72
C ALA A 447 -24.18 -1.45 -15.21
N VAL A 448 -22.94 -1.50 -14.74
CA VAL A 448 -22.40 -2.62 -13.95
C VAL A 448 -22.34 -2.17 -12.49
N ILE A 449 -22.81 -3.04 -11.58
CA ILE A 449 -22.70 -2.80 -10.15
C ILE A 449 -21.92 -3.92 -9.50
N TYR A 450 -21.02 -3.55 -8.59
CA TYR A 450 -20.33 -4.44 -7.68
C TYR A 450 -20.76 -4.07 -6.26
N TRP A 451 -21.37 -4.99 -5.53
CA TRP A 451 -21.68 -4.84 -4.12
C TRP A 451 -20.65 -5.60 -3.29
N PHE A 452 -19.79 -4.86 -2.60
CA PHE A 452 -18.82 -5.39 -1.65
C PHE A 452 -19.45 -5.36 -0.24
N THR A 453 -19.74 -6.53 0.34
CA THR A 453 -20.49 -6.70 1.60
C THR A 453 -20.11 -8.00 2.30
N TYR A 454 -20.61 -8.32 3.48
CA TYR A 454 -20.18 -9.54 4.18
C TYR A 454 -21.19 -10.67 4.06
N THR A 455 -20.78 -11.89 4.38
CA THR A 455 -21.69 -13.02 4.51
C THR A 455 -22.59 -12.85 5.75
N PRO A 456 -23.86 -13.28 5.70
CA PRO A 456 -24.82 -13.15 6.81
C PRO A 456 -24.68 -14.22 7.90
N ASP A 457 -23.51 -14.87 8.02
CA ASP A 457 -23.26 -16.02 8.90
C ASP A 457 -22.39 -15.69 10.13
N ASP A 458 -22.19 -14.40 10.41
CA ASP A 458 -21.33 -13.88 11.49
C ASP A 458 -19.84 -14.27 11.39
N SER A 459 -19.40 -14.88 10.29
CA SER A 459 -18.01 -15.35 10.14
C SER A 459 -16.99 -14.23 9.97
N GLY A 460 -17.43 -13.04 9.56
CA GLY A 460 -16.53 -11.98 9.12
C GLY A 460 -16.15 -12.07 7.65
N GLN A 461 -16.61 -13.11 6.94
CA GLN A 461 -16.19 -13.40 5.57
C GLN A 461 -16.73 -12.35 4.61
N GLN A 462 -15.85 -12.00 3.70
CA GLN A 462 -16.12 -11.09 2.61
C GLN A 462 -17.02 -11.77 1.53
N ALA A 463 -18.09 -11.12 1.06
CA ALA A 463 -18.85 -11.46 -0.15
C ALA A 463 -18.91 -10.32 -1.20
N TRP A 464 -18.80 -10.65 -2.48
CA TRP A 464 -19.01 -9.66 -3.56
C TRP A 464 -20.06 -10.15 -4.56
N ILE A 465 -21.01 -9.27 -4.89
CA ILE A 465 -22.16 -9.58 -5.74
C ILE A 465 -22.12 -8.63 -6.93
N VAL A 466 -22.32 -9.15 -8.14
CA VAL A 466 -22.22 -8.37 -9.38
C VAL A 466 -23.51 -8.46 -10.18
N GLY A 467 -23.87 -7.36 -10.85
CA GLY A 467 -25.04 -7.33 -11.73
C GLY A 467 -24.87 -6.34 -12.87
N VAL A 468 -25.64 -6.57 -13.94
CA VAL A 468 -25.76 -5.64 -15.06
C VAL A 468 -27.21 -5.17 -15.15
N GLY A 469 -27.40 -3.86 -15.12
CA GLY A 469 -28.71 -3.22 -15.07
C GLY A 469 -28.89 -2.17 -16.15
N ALA A 470 -30.09 -1.60 -16.20
CA ALA A 470 -30.44 -0.52 -17.11
C ALA A 470 -31.38 0.48 -16.41
N PHE A 471 -31.30 1.75 -16.82
CA PHE A 471 -32.12 2.80 -16.24
C PHE A 471 -33.60 2.58 -16.57
N ASP A 472 -34.47 2.79 -15.58
CA ASP A 472 -35.91 2.66 -15.73
C ASP A 472 -36.48 3.86 -16.51
N GLU A 473 -36.61 3.71 -17.83
CA GLU A 473 -37.21 4.71 -18.71
C GLU A 473 -38.69 5.01 -18.38
N SER A 474 -39.38 4.10 -17.66
CA SER A 474 -40.78 4.26 -17.28
C SER A 474 -40.99 5.10 -16.02
N GLY A 475 -39.90 5.38 -15.29
CA GLY A 475 -39.86 6.21 -14.08
C GLY A 475 -39.65 7.71 -14.32
N ILE A 476 -39.45 8.17 -15.57
CA ILE A 476 -39.36 9.60 -15.88
C ILE A 476 -40.74 10.24 -15.65
N VAL A 477 -40.96 10.75 -14.45
CA VAL A 477 -42.07 11.69 -14.19
C VAL A 477 -41.80 12.90 -15.08
N ILE A 478 -42.55 13.03 -16.17
CA ILE A 478 -42.61 14.28 -16.94
C ILE A 478 -43.28 15.33 -16.03
N GLY A 479 -42.47 16.03 -15.22
CA GLY A 479 -42.88 17.03 -14.24
C GLY A 479 -41.93 17.07 -13.04
N THR A 480 -41.96 18.15 -12.25
CA THR A 480 -41.20 18.22 -10.98
C THR A 480 -41.58 17.04 -10.08
N PRO A 481 -40.63 16.20 -9.65
CA PRO A 481 -40.88 15.13 -8.70
C PRO A 481 -41.55 15.69 -7.42
N PRO A 482 -42.34 14.89 -6.69
CA PRO A 482 -42.70 15.26 -5.32
C PRO A 482 -41.41 15.55 -4.52
N PRO A 483 -41.42 16.46 -3.53
CA PRO A 483 -40.28 16.63 -2.65
C PRO A 483 -39.90 15.27 -2.03
N GLY A 484 -38.69 14.77 -2.32
CA GLY A 484 -38.22 13.44 -1.92
C GLY A 484 -38.45 12.31 -2.94
N GLY A 485 -38.90 12.61 -4.16
CA GLY A 485 -39.00 11.63 -5.25
C GLY A 485 -37.63 11.30 -5.87
N ALA A 486 -37.50 10.09 -6.42
CA ALA A 486 -36.31 9.71 -7.18
C ALA A 486 -36.27 10.45 -8.53
N VAL A 487 -35.12 10.96 -8.92
CA VAL A 487 -34.88 11.61 -10.23
C VAL A 487 -34.42 10.63 -11.30
N ALA A 488 -33.80 9.52 -10.89
CA ALA A 488 -33.44 8.40 -11.74
C ALA A 488 -33.56 7.11 -10.93
N ALA A 489 -33.83 6.02 -11.62
CA ALA A 489 -33.83 4.69 -11.03
C ALA A 489 -33.16 3.69 -11.97
N LEU A 490 -32.46 2.73 -11.38
CA LEU A 490 -31.65 1.75 -12.07
C LEU A 490 -32.00 0.36 -11.55
N ASP A 491 -32.42 -0.53 -12.44
CA ASP A 491 -32.88 -1.87 -12.11
C ASP A 491 -31.85 -2.92 -12.52
N PHE A 492 -31.51 -3.79 -11.57
CA PHE A 492 -30.69 -4.98 -11.75
C PHE A 492 -31.58 -6.20 -11.51
N ALA A 493 -32.15 -6.72 -12.59
CA ALA A 493 -33.11 -7.82 -12.51
C ALA A 493 -32.47 -9.16 -12.11
N ALA A 494 -31.17 -9.31 -12.32
CA ALA A 494 -30.40 -10.49 -11.94
C ALA A 494 -29.03 -10.05 -11.40
N MET A 495 -28.80 -10.35 -10.14
CA MET A 495 -27.54 -10.21 -9.43
C MET A 495 -26.97 -11.61 -9.23
N VAL A 496 -25.65 -11.77 -9.39
CA VAL A 496 -24.98 -13.05 -9.20
C VAL A 496 -23.85 -12.93 -8.18
N GLN A 497 -23.69 -13.95 -7.37
CA GLN A 497 -22.57 -14.10 -6.44
C GLN A 497 -21.65 -15.20 -6.96
N PRO A 498 -20.43 -14.87 -7.42
CA PRO A 498 -19.47 -15.89 -7.83
C PRO A 498 -18.84 -16.58 -6.63
N LEU A 499 -18.84 -17.90 -6.62
CA LEU A 499 -18.24 -18.72 -5.57
C LEU A 499 -17.20 -19.66 -6.16
N GLY A 500 -16.15 -19.94 -5.38
CA GLY A 500 -15.21 -21.01 -5.67
C GLY A 500 -13.86 -20.57 -6.24
N THR A 501 -13.04 -21.60 -6.47
CA THR A 501 -11.59 -21.64 -6.74
C THR A 501 -10.67 -20.94 -5.75
N ALA A 502 -9.46 -21.47 -5.60
CA ALA A 502 -8.44 -20.97 -4.67
C ALA A 502 -7.56 -19.88 -5.32
N PHE A 503 -7.04 -18.96 -4.51
CA PHE A 503 -6.08 -17.97 -4.97
C PHE A 503 -4.78 -18.61 -5.51
N GLY A 504 -4.05 -17.86 -6.33
CA GLY A 504 -2.69 -18.23 -6.70
C GLY A 504 -2.57 -19.31 -7.77
N PRO A 505 -1.53 -20.17 -7.73
CA PRO A 505 -1.23 -21.14 -8.78
C PRO A 505 -2.32 -22.20 -8.97
N ASP A 506 -3.12 -22.46 -7.95
CA ASP A 506 -4.19 -23.47 -7.95
C ASP A 506 -5.53 -22.92 -8.49
N PHE A 507 -5.57 -21.66 -8.93
CA PHE A 507 -6.76 -21.06 -9.49
C PHE A 507 -7.19 -21.75 -10.79
N ASP A 508 -8.48 -22.09 -10.85
CA ASP A 508 -9.16 -22.67 -12.00
C ASP A 508 -10.50 -21.95 -12.23
N SER A 509 -10.56 -21.15 -13.31
CA SER A 509 -11.78 -20.42 -13.69
C SER A 509 -12.97 -21.32 -14.01
N SER A 510 -12.75 -22.60 -14.29
CA SER A 510 -13.83 -23.56 -14.57
C SER A 510 -14.54 -24.07 -13.33
N GLU A 511 -13.98 -23.83 -12.14
CA GLU A 511 -14.58 -24.18 -10.84
C GLU A 511 -15.46 -23.07 -10.27
N ILE A 512 -15.54 -21.92 -10.94
CA ILE A 512 -16.36 -20.81 -10.47
C ILE A 512 -17.83 -21.08 -10.76
N ASP A 513 -18.61 -21.14 -9.70
CA ASP A 513 -20.06 -21.23 -9.73
C ASP A 513 -20.68 -19.84 -9.57
N TYR A 514 -21.68 -19.53 -10.38
CA TYR A 514 -22.44 -18.29 -10.28
C TYR A 514 -23.77 -18.57 -9.59
N LEU A 515 -23.88 -18.21 -8.32
CA LEU A 515 -25.16 -18.29 -7.61
C LEU A 515 -26.07 -17.14 -8.04
N ASP A 516 -27.32 -17.48 -8.34
CA ASP A 516 -28.37 -16.49 -8.51
C ASP A 516 -28.66 -15.86 -7.15
N TRP A 517 -28.29 -14.59 -7.00
CA TRP A 517 -28.40 -13.89 -5.72
C TRP A 517 -29.75 -13.19 -5.60
N GLY A 518 -30.41 -12.83 -6.71
CA GLY A 518 -31.70 -12.15 -6.74
C GLY A 518 -31.66 -10.83 -7.50
N SER A 519 -32.33 -9.80 -6.98
CA SER A 519 -32.50 -8.52 -7.67
C SER A 519 -32.20 -7.31 -6.79
N LEU A 520 -31.84 -6.20 -7.44
CA LEU A 520 -31.49 -4.95 -6.78
C LEU A 520 -32.01 -3.75 -7.58
N ARG A 521 -32.44 -2.71 -6.89
CA ARG A 521 -32.82 -1.41 -7.47
C ARG A 521 -32.13 -0.28 -6.73
N LEU A 522 -31.58 0.67 -7.49
CA LEU A 522 -31.09 1.95 -6.99
C LEU A 522 -32.05 3.06 -7.39
N ALA A 523 -32.36 3.95 -6.45
CA ALA A 523 -33.14 5.16 -6.66
C ALA A 523 -32.29 6.38 -6.25
N PHE A 524 -32.04 7.29 -7.19
CA PHE A 524 -31.22 8.48 -6.95
C PHE A 524 -32.09 9.71 -6.68
N HIS A 525 -31.65 10.60 -5.79
CA HIS A 525 -32.41 11.78 -5.35
C HIS A 525 -31.73 13.10 -5.74
N GLU A 526 -32.50 14.21 -5.74
CA GLU A 526 -32.01 15.55 -6.10
C GLU A 526 -30.89 16.06 -5.17
N ASP A 527 -30.84 15.61 -3.92
CA ASP A 527 -29.81 15.99 -2.95
C ASP A 527 -28.48 15.23 -3.15
N GLY A 528 -28.41 14.35 -4.15
CA GLY A 528 -27.24 13.52 -4.44
C GLY A 528 -27.15 12.23 -3.62
N SER A 529 -28.11 11.98 -2.72
CA SER A 529 -28.25 10.70 -2.04
C SER A 529 -28.87 9.64 -2.96
N ALA A 530 -28.78 8.38 -2.53
CA ALA A 530 -29.48 7.29 -3.17
C ALA A 530 -30.17 6.40 -2.13
N ARG A 531 -31.06 5.54 -2.57
CA ARG A 531 -31.60 4.43 -1.79
C ARG A 531 -31.42 3.15 -2.59
N VAL A 532 -30.96 2.11 -1.90
CA VAL A 532 -30.92 0.75 -2.43
C VAL A 532 -32.07 -0.06 -1.85
N SER A 533 -32.69 -0.89 -2.67
CA SER A 533 -33.61 -1.94 -2.26
C SER A 533 -33.25 -3.24 -2.98
N TRP A 534 -33.30 -4.36 -2.28
CA TRP A 534 -32.99 -5.67 -2.85
C TRP A 534 -34.01 -6.73 -2.39
N ASP A 535 -34.06 -7.80 -3.17
CA ASP A 535 -34.81 -9.02 -2.87
C ASP A 535 -33.93 -10.20 -3.27
N SER A 536 -33.37 -10.90 -2.28
CA SER A 536 -32.46 -12.02 -2.51
C SER A 536 -33.20 -13.35 -2.56
N GLU A 537 -32.79 -14.21 -3.48
CA GLU A 537 -33.23 -15.62 -3.55
C GLU A 537 -32.51 -16.49 -2.49
N LEU A 538 -31.49 -15.94 -1.83
CA LEU A 538 -30.79 -16.57 -0.71
C LEU A 538 -31.45 -16.10 0.60
N ASP A 539 -32.08 -17.05 1.30
CA ASP A 539 -32.87 -16.80 2.52
C ASP A 539 -32.09 -16.01 3.59
N GLU A 540 -30.77 -16.19 3.66
CA GLU A 540 -29.89 -15.56 4.64
C GLU A 540 -29.67 -14.05 4.38
N TYR A 541 -29.69 -13.61 3.12
CA TYR A 541 -29.61 -12.19 2.75
C TYR A 541 -30.98 -11.51 2.80
N GLY A 542 -32.04 -12.25 2.45
CA GLY A 542 -33.42 -11.78 2.47
C GLY A 542 -33.68 -10.54 1.60
N ALA A 543 -34.75 -9.82 1.93
CA ALA A 543 -35.11 -8.56 1.29
C ALA A 543 -34.87 -7.37 2.24
N GLY A 544 -34.43 -6.24 1.69
CA GLY A 544 -34.16 -5.06 2.48
C GLY A 544 -34.02 -3.77 1.68
N GLU A 545 -33.89 -2.67 2.40
CA GLU A 545 -33.60 -1.36 1.83
C GLU A 545 -32.85 -0.47 2.84
N TYR A 546 -31.98 0.41 2.34
CA TYR A 546 -31.35 1.46 3.14
C TYR A 546 -30.90 2.66 2.28
N ALA A 547 -30.60 3.76 2.96
CA ALA A 547 -30.08 4.97 2.32
C ALA A 547 -28.58 4.85 2.04
N LEU A 548 -28.16 5.43 0.93
CA LEU A 548 -26.79 5.47 0.45
C LEU A 548 -26.32 6.92 0.36
N GLU A 549 -25.08 7.12 0.79
CA GLU A 549 -24.31 8.33 0.55
C GLU A 549 -23.24 8.05 -0.50
N ARG A 550 -22.90 9.10 -1.27
CA ARG A 550 -21.85 8.97 -2.26
C ARG A 550 -20.49 9.20 -1.60
N LEU A 551 -19.63 8.19 -1.66
CA LEU A 551 -18.29 8.23 -1.12
C LEU A 551 -17.31 8.89 -2.09
N ALA A 552 -17.37 8.52 -3.38
CA ALA A 552 -16.43 9.01 -4.38
C ALA A 552 -17.09 9.18 -5.76
N ARG A 553 -16.57 10.14 -6.54
CA ARG A 553 -16.98 10.42 -7.92
C ARG A 553 -15.81 10.20 -8.87
N PRO A 554 -16.01 9.42 -9.95
CA PRO A 554 -15.05 9.34 -11.03
C PRO A 554 -14.98 10.68 -11.75
N LYS A 555 -13.76 11.07 -12.11
CA LYS A 555 -13.51 12.26 -12.92
C LYS A 555 -13.97 12.03 -14.34
N LEU A 556 -14.76 12.98 -14.83
CA LEU A 556 -15.32 12.98 -16.17
C LEU A 556 -14.51 13.90 -17.09
N ALA A 557 -14.51 13.60 -18.38
CA ALA A 557 -13.90 14.43 -19.40
C ALA A 557 -14.69 15.74 -19.56
N GLU A 558 -13.96 16.85 -19.65
CA GLU A 558 -14.51 18.13 -20.06
C GLU A 558 -14.64 18.15 -21.60
N CYS A 559 -15.86 18.34 -22.08
CA CYS A 559 -16.19 18.34 -23.51
C CYS A 559 -16.88 19.65 -23.90
N ASP A 560 -16.51 20.19 -25.06
CA ASP A 560 -17.00 21.47 -25.60
C ASP A 560 -18.47 21.44 -26.08
#